data_AF-A0A4Y2CIP2-F1
#
_entry.id   AF-A0A4Y2CIP2-F1
#
_cell.length_a   1.000
_cell.length_b   1.000
_cell.length_c   1.000
_cell.angle_alpha   90.00
_cell.angle_beta   90.00
_cell.angle_gamma   90.00
#
_symmetry.space_group_name_H-M   'P 1'
#
loop_
_entity.id
_entity.type
_entity.pdbx_description
1 polymer ?
#
loop_
_entity_poly.entity_id
_entity_poly.type
_entity_poly.pdbx_seq_one_letter_code
_entity_poly.pdbx_strand_id
1 'polypeptide(L)'
;QSRKRNTREKLRKLLDAELTSDEKEYLLRLLEDFGDIFDFNRASKNHGNTTVKHKINTGDSLPIKHRHYRVSANERAVIETEVQKMLKEDVIKSESPWSSL
;
A
#
# COMPACT_ATOMS: atom_id res chain seq x y z
N GLN A 1 -9.59 -9.33 -20.54
CA GLN A 1 -9.16 -10.74 -20.67
C GLN A 1 -7.69 -10.98 -20.32
N SER A 2 -6.74 -10.08 -20.64
CA SER A 2 -5.30 -10.25 -20.32
C SER A 2 -4.92 -10.21 -18.82
N ARG A 3 -5.60 -9.42 -17.99
CA ARG A 3 -5.24 -9.24 -16.56
C ARG A 3 -5.39 -10.48 -15.67
N LYS A 4 -6.42 -11.32 -15.87
CA LYS A 4 -6.66 -12.52 -15.04
C LYS A 4 -5.60 -13.60 -15.26
N ARG A 5 -5.07 -13.73 -16.48
CA ARG A 5 -4.12 -14.79 -16.86
C ARG A 5 -2.75 -14.62 -16.17
N ASN A 6 -2.31 -13.37 -15.99
CA ASN A 6 -1.02 -13.06 -15.38
C ASN A 6 -1.03 -13.30 -13.85
N THR A 7 -2.17 -13.14 -13.19
CA THR A 7 -2.33 -13.43 -11.76
C THR A 7 -2.26 -14.92 -11.48
N ARG A 8 -2.91 -15.77 -12.30
CA ARG A 8 -2.88 -17.23 -12.13
C ARG A 8 -1.47 -17.82 -12.24
N GLU A 9 -0.66 -17.32 -13.18
CA GLU A 9 0.74 -17.75 -13.31
C GLU A 9 1.61 -17.29 -12.12
N LYS A 10 1.39 -16.07 -11.60
CA LYS A 10 2.05 -15.62 -10.37
C LYS A 10 1.65 -16.46 -9.15
N LEU A 11 0.37 -16.78 -9.00
CA LEU A 11 -0.13 -17.63 -7.92
C LEU A 11 0.45 -19.03 -7.99
N ARG A 12 0.53 -19.63 -9.18
CA ARG A 12 1.18 -20.93 -9.39
C ARG A 12 2.65 -20.93 -8.95
N LYS A 13 3.38 -19.84 -9.18
CA LYS A 13 4.78 -19.71 -8.73
C LYS A 13 4.91 -19.53 -7.22
N LEU A 14 3.90 -18.98 -6.55
CA LEU A 14 3.87 -18.81 -5.09
C LEU A 14 3.47 -20.09 -4.36
N LEU A 15 2.71 -20.98 -5.03
CA LEU A 15 2.24 -22.26 -4.51
C LEU A 15 3.31 -23.36 -4.61
N ASP A 16 4.54 -23.05 -4.19
CA ASP A 16 5.69 -23.97 -4.16
C ASP A 16 5.65 -24.95 -2.97
N ALA A 17 4.48 -25.10 -2.35
CA ALA A 17 4.25 -26.07 -1.29
C ALA A 17 4.13 -27.49 -1.85
N GLU A 18 4.46 -28.48 -1.01
CA GLU A 18 4.23 -29.92 -1.19
C GLU A 18 2.73 -30.25 -1.21
N LEU A 19 2.00 -29.62 -2.13
CA LEU A 19 0.60 -29.86 -2.41
C LEU A 19 0.49 -30.81 -3.59
N THR A 20 -0.43 -31.75 -3.51
CA THR A 20 -0.84 -32.59 -4.64
C THR A 20 -1.44 -31.73 -5.75
N SER A 21 -1.51 -32.28 -6.97
CA SER A 21 -2.05 -31.56 -8.12
C SER A 21 -3.49 -31.07 -7.89
N ASP A 22 -4.29 -31.87 -7.17
CA ASP A 22 -5.70 -31.56 -6.89
C ASP A 22 -5.83 -30.43 -5.85
N GLU A 23 -5.00 -30.46 -4.81
CA GLU A 23 -4.97 -29.39 -3.80
C GLU A 23 -4.49 -28.06 -4.39
N LYS A 24 -3.51 -28.10 -5.31
CA LYS A 24 -3.06 -26.90 -6.04
C LYS A 24 -4.16 -26.30 -6.89
N GLU A 25 -4.92 -27.12 -7.60
CA GLU A 25 -6.03 -26.63 -8.43
C GLU A 25 -7.20 -26.11 -7.57
N TYR A 26 -7.51 -26.75 -6.45
CA TYR A 26 -8.52 -26.26 -5.50
C TYR A 26 -8.12 -24.90 -4.92
N LEU A 27 -6.89 -24.77 -4.45
CA LEU A 27 -6.38 -23.52 -3.87
C LEU A 27 -6.29 -22.40 -4.91
N LEU A 28 -5.93 -22.71 -6.16
CA LEU A 28 -5.96 -21.72 -7.24
C LEU A 28 -7.37 -21.18 -7.49
N ARG A 29 -8.39 -22.06 -7.53
CA ARG A 29 -9.78 -21.62 -7.68
C ARG A 29 -10.21 -20.75 -6.52
N LEU A 30 -9.89 -21.14 -5.29
CA LEU A 30 -10.19 -20.35 -4.10
C LEU A 30 -9.57 -18.95 -4.16
N LEU A 31 -8.30 -18.85 -4.54
CA LEU A 31 -7.59 -17.58 -4.66
C LEU A 31 -8.13 -16.72 -5.82
N GLU A 32 -8.65 -17.34 -6.88
CA GLU A 32 -9.32 -16.63 -7.97
C GLU A 32 -10.70 -16.10 -7.56
N ASP A 33 -11.46 -16.89 -6.80
CA ASP A 33 -12.80 -16.52 -6.31
C ASP A 33 -12.74 -15.36 -5.30
N PHE A 34 -11.71 -15.32 -4.46
CA PHE A 34 -11.46 -14.24 -3.49
C PHE A 34 -10.37 -13.26 -3.95
N GLY A 35 -10.08 -13.22 -5.25
CA GLY A 35 -8.98 -12.43 -5.81
C GLY A 35 -9.15 -10.91 -5.64
N ASP A 36 -10.35 -10.43 -5.34
CA ASP A 36 -10.68 -9.04 -5.05
C ASP A 36 -10.31 -8.59 -3.63
N ILE A 37 -10.16 -9.53 -2.69
CA ILE A 37 -9.69 -9.26 -1.31
C ILE A 37 -8.20 -8.94 -1.30
N PHE A 38 -7.43 -9.52 -2.21
CA PHE A 38 -5.98 -9.41 -2.24
C PHE A 38 -5.50 -8.31 -3.17
N ASP A 39 -4.61 -7.44 -2.67
CA ASP A 39 -3.97 -6.41 -3.49
C ASP A 39 -2.72 -6.94 -4.22
N PHE A 40 -2.91 -7.95 -5.09
CA PHE A 40 -1.81 -8.63 -5.80
C PHE A 40 -0.95 -7.72 -6.68
N ASN A 41 -1.48 -6.56 -7.09
CA ASN A 41 -0.81 -5.66 -8.01
C ASN A 41 -0.53 -4.28 -7.40
N ARG A 42 -0.70 -4.09 -6.08
CA ARG A 42 -0.68 -2.75 -5.45
C ARG A 42 -1.51 -1.74 -6.24
N ALA A 43 -2.61 -2.21 -6.80
CA ALA A 43 -3.46 -1.46 -7.73
C ALA A 43 -4.68 -0.89 -7.01
N SER A 44 -5.00 -1.44 -5.86
CA SER A 44 -6.07 -0.96 -5.01
C SER A 44 -5.64 0.36 -4.36
N LYS A 45 -6.23 1.46 -4.83
CA LYS A 45 -6.33 2.73 -4.09
C LYS A 45 -7.33 2.64 -2.93
N ASN A 46 -7.73 1.43 -2.54
CA ASN A 46 -8.80 1.20 -1.58
C ASN A 46 -8.26 1.47 -0.18
N HIS A 47 -8.01 2.74 0.13
CA HIS A 47 -8.11 3.25 1.49
C HIS A 47 -9.51 2.83 1.93
N GLY A 48 -9.60 1.85 2.83
CA GLY A 48 -10.86 1.17 3.16
C GLY A 48 -12.02 2.15 3.20
N ASN A 49 -13.12 1.83 2.52
CA ASN A 49 -14.28 2.65 2.12
C ASN A 49 -14.77 3.67 3.18
N THR A 50 -13.94 4.63 3.53
CA THR A 50 -14.15 5.56 4.62
C THR A 50 -14.42 6.90 3.97
N THR A 51 -15.64 7.03 3.47
CA THR A 51 -16.21 8.30 3.00
C THR A 51 -16.23 9.36 4.11
N VAL A 52 -16.01 8.95 5.36
CA VAL A 52 -15.94 9.82 6.54
C VAL A 52 -14.60 10.53 6.59
N LYS A 53 -14.65 11.87 6.55
CA LYS A 53 -13.49 12.71 6.87
C LYS A 53 -13.39 12.86 8.39
N HIS A 54 -12.28 12.41 8.96
CA HIS A 54 -12.01 12.62 10.38
C HIS A 54 -11.49 14.04 10.64
N LYS A 55 -12.01 14.69 11.68
CA LYS A 55 -11.49 15.97 12.20
C LYS A 55 -10.70 15.69 13.46
N ILE A 56 -9.43 16.12 13.47
CA ILE A 56 -8.61 16.13 14.68
C ILE A 56 -8.84 17.47 15.38
N ASN A 57 -9.35 17.45 16.62
CA ASN A 57 -9.59 18.67 17.40
C ASN A 57 -8.35 19.02 18.21
N THR A 58 -7.61 20.04 17.78
CA THR A 58 -6.40 20.53 18.49
C THR A 58 -6.69 21.57 19.57
N GLY A 59 -7.95 22.00 19.73
CA GLY A 59 -8.34 23.05 20.67
C GLY A 59 -7.56 24.35 20.41
N ASP A 60 -7.05 24.96 21.48
CA ASP A 60 -6.25 26.20 21.43
C ASP A 60 -4.74 25.94 21.23
N SER A 61 -4.36 24.70 20.92
CA SER A 61 -2.95 24.34 20.75
C SER A 61 -2.35 25.00 19.50
N LEU A 62 -1.27 25.75 19.70
CA LEU A 62 -0.53 26.37 18.61
C LEU A 62 0.32 25.36 17.83
N PRO A 63 0.55 25.58 16.52
CA PRO A 63 1.41 24.72 15.72
C PRO A 63 2.83 24.63 16.26
N ILE A 64 3.34 23.39 16.35
CA ILE A 64 4.73 23.13 16.72
C ILE A 64 5.52 22.82 15.45
N LYS A 65 6.64 23.52 15.26
CA LYS A 65 7.53 23.35 14.10
C LYS A 65 8.90 22.79 14.53
N HIS A 66 9.10 21.49 14.32
CA HIS A 66 10.40 20.85 14.46
C HIS A 66 11.23 20.89 13.17
N ARG A 67 12.56 20.88 13.32
CA ARG A 67 13.49 20.72 12.20
C ARG A 67 13.56 19.24 11.83
N HIS A 68 13.48 18.94 10.53
CA HIS A 68 13.72 17.58 10.04
C HIS A 68 15.12 17.11 10.45
N TYR A 69 15.23 15.86 10.87
CA TYR A 69 16.50 15.26 11.19
C TYR A 69 17.37 15.08 9.94
N ARG A 70 18.69 14.97 10.14
CA ARG A 70 19.64 14.71 9.06
C ARG A 70 19.67 13.22 8.77
N VAL A 71 19.56 12.89 7.48
CA VAL A 71 19.70 11.54 6.94
C VAL A 71 20.93 11.47 6.04
N SER A 72 21.49 10.27 5.89
CA SER A 72 22.52 10.01 4.89
C SER A 72 21.97 10.16 3.46
N ALA A 73 22.85 10.30 2.48
CA ALA A 73 22.46 10.42 1.07
C ALA A 73 21.67 9.19 0.58
N ASN A 74 22.07 7.98 1.03
CA ASN A 74 21.42 6.73 0.65
C ASN A 74 20.01 6.64 1.23
N GLU A 75 19.85 6.94 2.51
CA GLU A 75 18.52 6.97 3.16
C GLU A 75 17.63 8.02 2.50
N ARG A 76 18.16 9.19 2.18
CA ARG A 76 17.40 10.25 1.50
C ARG A 76 16.86 9.79 0.15
N ALA A 77 17.63 9.02 -0.62
CA ALA A 77 17.19 8.50 -1.92
C ALA A 77 16.02 7.52 -1.77
N VAL A 78 16.06 6.66 -0.75
CA VAL A 78 14.97 5.72 -0.43
C VAL A 78 13.72 6.47 0.02
N ILE A 79 13.89 7.45 0.92
CA ILE A 79 12.79 8.29 1.41
C ILE A 79 12.12 9.00 0.24
N GLU A 80 12.89 9.63 -0.65
CA GLU A 80 12.36 10.33 -1.82
C GLU A 80 11.57 9.38 -2.73
N THR A 81 12.08 8.16 -2.96
CA THR A 81 11.40 7.16 -3.78
C THR A 81 10.03 6.79 -3.23
N GLU A 82 9.93 6.52 -1.92
CA GLU A 82 8.64 6.19 -1.30
C GLU A 82 7.72 7.42 -1.22
N VAL A 83 8.26 8.63 -0.98
CA VAL A 83 7.47 9.89 -1.00
C VAL A 83 6.84 10.11 -2.37
N GLN A 84 7.61 9.98 -3.46
CA GLN A 84 7.08 10.14 -4.82
C GLN A 84 6.00 9.10 -5.15
N LYS A 85 6.16 7.87 -4.66
CA LYS A 85 5.14 6.83 -4.80
C LYS A 85 3.85 7.19 -4.04
N MET A 86 3.95 7.63 -2.78
CA MET A 86 2.79 8.04 -2.00
C MET A 86 2.08 9.29 -2.57
N LEU A 87 2.84 10.23 -3.14
CA LEU A 87 2.29 11.38 -3.87
C LEU A 87 1.51 10.94 -5.11
N LYS A 88 2.07 10.01 -5.90
CA LYS A 88 1.40 9.45 -7.10
C LYS A 88 0.12 8.69 -6.75
N GLU A 89 0.11 8.02 -5.60
CA GLU A 89 -1.05 7.29 -5.09
C GLU A 89 -2.10 8.23 -4.44
N ASP A 90 -1.81 9.52 -4.28
CA ASP A 90 -2.65 10.54 -3.64
C ASP A 90 -2.89 10.31 -2.13
N VAL A 91 -1.97 9.60 -1.47
CA VAL A 91 -2.05 9.24 -0.04
C VAL A 91 -1.61 10.39 0.85
N ILE A 92 -0.62 11.17 0.40
CA ILE A 92 -0.06 12.29 1.16
C ILE A 92 -0.23 13.60 0.41
N LYS A 93 -0.56 14.66 1.16
CA LYS A 93 -0.61 16.07 0.74
C LYS A 93 -0.23 16.91 1.94
N SER A 94 0.58 17.95 1.80
CA SER A 94 0.76 18.87 2.93
C SER A 94 1.30 20.24 2.54
N GLU A 95 0.61 21.26 3.04
CA GLU A 95 1.18 22.56 3.41
C GLU A 95 0.61 22.88 4.79
N SER A 96 1.40 22.70 5.86
CA SER A 96 0.93 22.80 7.24
C SER A 96 1.94 23.54 8.11
N PRO A 97 1.49 24.35 9.09
CA PRO A 97 2.37 24.97 10.07
C PRO A 97 2.92 23.98 11.12
N TRP A 98 2.40 22.75 11.15
CA TRP A 98 2.84 21.67 12.05
C TRP A 98 3.95 20.83 11.39
N SER A 99 5.03 20.55 12.11
CA SER A 99 6.02 19.54 11.73
C SER A 99 6.48 18.71 12.92
N SER A 100 6.52 17.39 12.74
CA SER A 100 7.06 16.44 13.71
C SER A 100 8.57 16.23 13.49
N LEU A 101 9.23 15.75 14.54
CA LEU A 101 10.59 15.21 14.48
C LEU A 101 10.66 13.97 13.59
#